data_AF-A0A1Z9HCG9-F1
#
_entry.id   AF-A0A1Z9HCG9-F1
#
_cell.length_a   1.000
_cell.length_b   1.000
_cell.length_c   1.000
_cell.angle_alpha   90.00
_cell.angle_beta   90.00
_cell.angle_gamma   90.00
#
_symmetry.space_group_name_H-M   'P 1'
#
loop_
_entity.id
_entity.type
_entity.pdbx_description
1 polymer ?
#
loop_
_entity_poly.entity_id
_entity_poly.type
_entity_poly.pdbx_seq_one_letter_code
_entity_poly.pdbx_strand_id
1 'polypeptide(L)'
;MATLLLFVLLFFSAALLVMVIYTIDRLNSVEKITSLLNTVVAPSPSVSGVEAPSMFEGLTGMVLWEAMSGKPVEGWDKESLDEMRPRYQIVLQKHIEAIFDEGLLDGHQESFKHLPANGMVVSMLRGTVESWMPQNYASSIYQLGIEWSRNEIEEAERLRERLDLIVDELFSDCEIELKNPISNSLMPVSEEELLRKSNDSEMSDSDEELGETMTPALSNESEGSTSQINDVQEAVANKNVEDVSKPENQTDDKSKGEVSSGVRVPEPVA
;
A
#
# COMPACT_ATOMS: atom_id res chain seq x y z
N MET A 1 -55.71 -33.61 15.85
CA MET A 1 -55.57 -33.82 14.39
C MET A 1 -55.56 -32.49 13.64
N ALA A 2 -56.71 -31.96 13.19
CA ALA A 2 -56.74 -30.76 12.31
C ALA A 2 -55.99 -29.53 12.85
N THR A 3 -56.09 -29.24 14.15
CA THR A 3 -55.36 -28.12 14.79
C THR A 3 -53.84 -28.30 14.75
N LEU A 4 -53.33 -29.53 14.89
CA LEU A 4 -51.89 -29.81 14.78
C LEU A 4 -51.40 -29.66 13.34
N LEU A 5 -52.21 -30.07 12.35
CA LEU A 5 -51.93 -29.81 10.93
C LEU A 5 -51.87 -28.31 10.62
N LEU A 6 -52.76 -27.51 11.21
CA LEU A 6 -52.74 -26.05 11.09
C LEU A 6 -51.43 -25.48 11.65
N PHE A 7 -51.04 -25.86 12.88
CA PHE A 7 -49.79 -25.40 13.50
C PHE A 7 -48.53 -25.81 12.71
N VAL A 8 -48.47 -27.04 12.17
CA VAL A 8 -47.36 -27.49 11.33
C VAL A 8 -47.30 -26.72 10.01
N LEU A 9 -48.45 -26.46 9.36
CA LEU A 9 -48.53 -25.69 8.12
C LEU A 9 -48.16 -24.21 8.33
N LEU A 10 -48.57 -23.62 9.45
CA LEU A 10 -48.18 -22.26 9.87
C LEU A 10 -46.66 -22.19 10.08
N PHE A 11 -46.10 -23.11 10.87
CA PHE A 11 -44.65 -23.16 11.13
C PHE A 11 -43.84 -23.35 9.84
N PHE A 12 -44.28 -24.23 8.94
CA PHE A 12 -43.64 -24.42 7.63
C PHE A 12 -43.70 -23.15 6.77
N SER A 13 -44.85 -22.46 6.74
CA SER A 13 -45.01 -21.17 6.04
C SER A 13 -44.09 -20.08 6.61
N ALA A 14 -43.98 -19.99 7.94
CA ALA A 14 -43.07 -19.05 8.62
C ALA A 14 -41.59 -19.37 8.34
N ALA A 15 -41.20 -20.65 8.36
CA ALA A 15 -39.84 -21.08 8.00
C ALA A 15 -39.51 -20.74 6.53
N LEU A 16 -40.47 -20.92 5.62
CA LEU A 16 -40.32 -20.56 4.20
C LEU A 16 -40.16 -19.03 4.04
N LEU A 17 -40.93 -18.21 4.77
CA LEU A 17 -40.78 -16.75 4.79
C LEU A 17 -39.38 -16.33 5.26
N VAL A 18 -38.90 -16.90 6.38
CA VAL A 18 -37.55 -16.63 6.89
C VAL A 18 -36.48 -17.06 5.88
N MET A 19 -36.65 -18.20 5.22
CA MET A 19 -35.74 -18.66 4.17
C MET A 19 -35.71 -17.71 2.97
N VAL A 20 -36.86 -17.16 2.55
CA VAL A 20 -36.93 -16.16 1.47
C VAL A 20 -36.25 -14.86 1.87
N ILE A 21 -36.51 -14.34 3.07
CA ILE A 21 -35.83 -13.13 3.59
C ILE A 21 -34.32 -13.37 3.66
N TYR A 22 -33.88 -14.54 4.16
CA TYR A 22 -32.47 -14.93 4.17
C TYR A 22 -31.87 -14.99 2.77
N THR A 23 -32.59 -15.54 1.77
CA THR A 23 -32.10 -15.52 0.39
C THR A 23 -32.05 -14.11 -0.18
N ILE A 24 -32.98 -13.20 0.15
CA ILE A 24 -32.94 -11.81 -0.34
C ILE A 24 -31.77 -11.05 0.30
N ASP A 25 -31.57 -11.17 1.62
CA ASP A 25 -30.48 -10.49 2.30
C ASP A 25 -29.11 -11.08 1.93
N ARG A 26 -29.02 -12.41 1.76
CA ARG A 26 -27.80 -13.05 1.24
C ARG A 26 -27.57 -12.77 -0.25
N LEU A 27 -28.60 -12.63 -1.08
CA LEU A 27 -28.45 -12.16 -2.47
C LEU A 27 -28.01 -10.70 -2.50
N ASN A 28 -28.56 -9.82 -1.68
CA ASN A 28 -28.13 -8.42 -1.55
C ASN A 28 -26.68 -8.32 -1.02
N SER A 29 -26.29 -9.17 -0.08
CA SER A 29 -24.90 -9.30 0.40
C SER A 29 -23.97 -9.80 -0.72
N VAL A 30 -24.38 -10.84 -1.46
CA VAL A 30 -23.65 -11.33 -2.64
C VAL A 30 -23.64 -10.29 -3.76
N GLU A 31 -24.66 -9.47 -3.97
CA GLU A 31 -24.70 -8.38 -4.95
C GLU A 31 -23.78 -7.23 -4.53
N LYS A 32 -23.64 -6.92 -3.25
CA LYS A 32 -22.62 -5.98 -2.74
C LYS A 32 -21.21 -6.53 -2.98
N ILE A 33 -20.97 -7.77 -2.57
CA ILE A 33 -19.68 -8.45 -2.76
C ILE A 33 -19.35 -8.59 -4.25
N THR A 34 -20.31 -8.94 -5.11
CA THR A 34 -20.14 -9.05 -6.57
C THR A 34 -20.12 -7.69 -7.27
N SER A 35 -20.70 -6.62 -6.71
CA SER A 35 -20.53 -5.25 -7.25
C SER A 35 -19.12 -4.72 -6.97
N LEU A 36 -18.62 -4.94 -5.75
CA LEU A 36 -17.22 -4.67 -5.39
C LEU A 36 -16.27 -5.55 -6.22
N LEU A 37 -16.49 -6.86 -6.29
CA LEU A 37 -15.68 -7.78 -7.11
C LEU A 37 -15.86 -7.60 -8.62
N ASN A 38 -16.94 -7.00 -9.13
CA ASN A 38 -17.03 -6.60 -10.55
C ASN A 38 -16.35 -5.23 -10.79
N THR A 39 -15.97 -4.52 -9.73
CA THR A 39 -15.11 -3.33 -9.79
C THR A 39 -13.62 -3.70 -9.61
N VAL A 40 -13.32 -4.73 -8.80
CA VAL A 40 -11.95 -5.14 -8.41
C VAL A 40 -11.45 -6.39 -9.17
N VAL A 41 -12.33 -7.33 -9.51
CA VAL A 41 -12.00 -8.66 -10.07
C VAL A 41 -12.75 -8.91 -11.38
N ALA A 42 -12.32 -8.22 -12.43
CA ALA A 42 -12.61 -8.57 -13.82
C ALA A 42 -11.32 -8.99 -14.59
N PRO A 43 -10.61 -10.06 -14.17
CA PRO A 43 -9.45 -10.56 -14.89
C PRO A 43 -9.88 -11.28 -16.18
N SER A 44 -10.08 -10.52 -17.26
CA SER A 44 -10.27 -11.07 -18.60
C SER A 44 -9.79 -10.07 -19.66
N PRO A 45 -9.08 -10.54 -20.70
CA PRO A 45 -8.52 -9.66 -21.72
C PRO A 45 -9.61 -9.04 -22.60
N SER A 46 -9.31 -7.84 -23.13
CA SER A 46 -10.11 -7.11 -24.12
C SER A 46 -11.57 -6.81 -23.72
N VAL A 47 -11.76 -5.80 -22.87
CA VAL A 47 -12.97 -4.94 -22.90
C VAL A 47 -12.63 -3.62 -23.59
N SER A 48 -12.21 -3.71 -24.86
CA SER A 48 -12.29 -2.57 -25.79
C SER A 48 -13.78 -2.33 -26.07
N GLY A 49 -14.35 -1.24 -25.55
CA GLY A 49 -15.80 -1.02 -25.70
C GLY A 49 -16.41 0.21 -25.03
N VAL A 50 -15.72 0.82 -24.04
CA VAL A 50 -16.08 2.14 -23.52
C VAL A 50 -14.86 3.04 -23.59
N GLU A 51 -14.73 3.80 -24.68
CA GLU A 51 -13.71 4.83 -24.82
C GLU A 51 -14.10 6.06 -24.00
N ALA A 52 -13.97 5.93 -22.67
CA ALA A 52 -13.77 7.08 -21.81
C ALA A 52 -12.51 7.83 -22.29
N PRO A 53 -12.49 9.17 -22.29
CA PRO A 53 -11.33 9.93 -22.73
C PRO A 53 -10.12 9.53 -21.89
N SER A 54 -9.05 9.04 -22.55
CA SER A 54 -7.89 8.45 -21.88
C SER A 54 -7.20 9.50 -20.99
N MET A 55 -7.39 9.36 -19.68
CA MET A 55 -6.97 10.33 -18.66
C MET A 55 -5.45 10.59 -18.65
N PHE A 56 -4.69 9.58 -19.09
CA PHE A 56 -3.24 9.58 -19.29
C PHE A 56 -2.86 9.30 -20.75
N GLU A 57 -3.72 9.76 -21.69
CA GLU A 57 -3.59 9.75 -23.15
C GLU A 57 -3.36 8.38 -23.83
N GLY A 58 -3.39 7.30 -23.06
CA GLY A 58 -3.23 5.91 -23.51
C GLY A 58 -2.41 5.05 -22.53
N LEU A 59 -1.68 5.67 -21.61
CA LEU A 59 -0.98 4.96 -20.53
C LEU A 59 -1.98 4.37 -19.53
N THR A 60 -1.90 3.06 -19.29
CA THR A 60 -2.64 2.36 -18.22
C THR A 60 -1.75 1.31 -17.54
N GLY A 61 -2.19 0.85 -16.36
CA GLY A 61 -1.62 -0.29 -15.67
C GLY A 61 -0.12 -0.17 -15.43
N MET A 62 0.61 -1.25 -15.72
CA MET A 62 2.06 -1.31 -15.51
C MET A 62 2.83 -0.27 -16.33
N VAL A 63 2.41 0.03 -17.57
CA VAL A 63 3.10 1.01 -18.43
C VAL A 63 2.94 2.43 -17.87
N LEU A 64 1.77 2.73 -17.28
CA LEU A 64 1.58 3.98 -16.53
C LEU A 64 2.50 4.03 -15.31
N TRP A 65 2.53 3.00 -14.45
CA TRP A 65 3.47 2.95 -13.33
C TRP A 65 4.93 3.17 -13.78
N GLU A 66 5.38 2.48 -14.83
CA GLU A 66 6.76 2.60 -15.30
C GLU A 66 7.09 4.02 -15.80
N ALA A 67 6.17 4.68 -16.50
CA ALA A 67 6.33 6.08 -16.91
C ALA A 67 6.42 7.02 -15.69
N MET A 68 5.54 6.84 -14.70
CA MET A 68 5.54 7.68 -13.49
C MET A 68 6.78 7.46 -12.62
N SER A 69 7.33 6.25 -12.57
CA SER A 69 8.63 5.92 -11.96
C SER A 69 9.86 6.31 -12.82
N GLY A 70 9.71 7.28 -13.72
CA GLY A 70 10.82 7.88 -14.45
C GLY A 70 11.53 6.97 -15.45
N LYS A 71 11.01 5.77 -15.76
CA LYS A 71 11.54 4.95 -16.85
C LYS A 71 11.15 5.59 -18.19
N PRO A 72 12.06 5.63 -19.18
CA PRO A 72 11.75 6.20 -20.48
C PRO A 72 10.74 5.30 -21.23
N VAL A 73 9.56 5.84 -21.52
CA VAL A 73 8.54 5.20 -22.36
C VAL A 73 8.56 5.84 -23.74
N GLU A 74 8.46 5.02 -24.80
CA GLU A 74 8.54 5.52 -26.18
C GLU A 74 7.41 6.52 -26.48
N GLY A 75 7.79 7.70 -27.01
CA GLY A 75 6.86 8.76 -27.37
C GLY A 75 6.45 9.70 -26.24
N TRP A 76 7.02 9.59 -25.04
CA TRP A 76 6.67 10.42 -23.87
C TRP A 76 7.82 11.30 -23.39
N ASP A 77 7.61 12.62 -23.41
CA ASP A 77 8.52 13.60 -22.81
C ASP A 77 8.22 13.81 -21.31
N LYS A 78 9.26 14.13 -20.52
CA LYS A 78 9.13 14.30 -19.06
C LYS A 78 8.11 15.38 -18.67
N GLU A 79 8.09 16.51 -19.37
CA GLU A 79 7.18 17.62 -19.08
C GLU A 79 5.69 17.21 -19.20
N SER A 80 5.36 16.27 -20.08
CA SER A 80 4.00 15.71 -20.21
C SER A 80 3.64 14.76 -19.06
N LEU A 81 4.62 14.04 -18.49
CA LEU A 81 4.43 13.19 -17.31
C LEU A 81 4.29 14.04 -16.02
N ASP A 82 5.06 15.13 -15.93
CA ASP A 82 4.96 16.16 -14.89
C ASP A 82 3.53 16.72 -14.77
N GLU A 83 2.87 17.07 -15.89
CA GLU A 83 1.47 17.52 -15.91
C GLU A 83 0.44 16.46 -15.45
N MET A 84 0.85 15.19 -15.37
CA MET A 84 0.01 14.06 -14.98
C MET A 84 0.27 13.54 -13.56
N ARG A 85 1.44 13.80 -12.94
CA ARG A 85 1.73 13.43 -11.54
C ARG A 85 0.63 13.81 -10.54
N PRO A 86 0.06 15.05 -10.54
CA PRO A 86 -1.02 15.42 -9.62
C PRO A 86 -2.33 14.64 -9.83
N ARG A 87 -2.50 14.04 -11.00
CA ARG A 87 -3.66 13.19 -11.36
C ARG A 87 -3.39 11.74 -10.93
N TYR A 88 -2.17 11.27 -11.15
CA TYR A 88 -1.71 9.95 -10.73
C TYR A 88 -1.66 9.80 -9.21
N GLN A 89 -1.29 10.85 -8.47
CA GLN A 89 -1.38 10.91 -7.00
C GLN A 89 -2.74 10.42 -6.47
N ILE A 90 -3.84 10.87 -7.09
CA ILE A 90 -5.22 10.50 -6.69
C ILE A 90 -5.52 9.03 -7.04
N VAL A 91 -5.01 8.54 -8.18
CA VAL A 91 -5.16 7.15 -8.62
C VAL A 91 -4.42 6.19 -7.69
N LEU A 92 -3.18 6.54 -7.33
CA LEU A 92 -2.33 5.74 -6.44
C LEU A 92 -2.87 5.74 -5.01
N GLN A 93 -3.31 6.90 -4.49
CA GLN A 93 -4.04 6.99 -3.23
C GLN A 93 -5.27 6.07 -3.21
N LYS A 94 -6.13 6.13 -4.23
CA LYS A 94 -7.33 5.25 -4.31
C LYS A 94 -6.99 3.77 -4.42
N HIS A 95 -5.82 3.42 -4.95
CA HIS A 95 -5.33 2.04 -4.99
C HIS A 95 -4.88 1.55 -3.60
N ILE A 96 -4.16 2.40 -2.85
CA ILE A 96 -3.74 2.12 -1.46
C ILE A 96 -4.94 1.97 -0.55
N GLU A 97 -5.90 2.90 -0.62
CA GLU A 97 -7.14 2.85 0.16
C GLU A 97 -7.89 1.53 -0.05
N ALA A 98 -8.10 1.12 -1.31
CA ALA A 98 -8.81 -0.12 -1.63
C ALA A 98 -8.08 -1.39 -1.18
N ILE A 99 -6.75 -1.46 -1.32
CA ILE A 99 -5.95 -2.61 -0.85
C ILE A 99 -5.94 -2.69 0.69
N PHE A 100 -5.95 -1.54 1.38
CA PHE A 100 -6.07 -1.48 2.83
C PHE A 100 -7.46 -1.91 3.30
N ASP A 101 -8.53 -1.41 2.67
CA ASP A 101 -9.91 -1.80 2.95
C ASP A 101 -10.17 -3.30 2.68
N GLU A 102 -9.56 -3.88 1.63
CA GLU A 102 -9.59 -5.32 1.34
C GLU A 102 -8.97 -6.13 2.48
N GLY A 103 -7.76 -5.76 2.92
CA GLY A 103 -7.09 -6.41 4.06
C GLY A 103 -7.83 -6.23 5.39
N LEU A 104 -8.41 -5.04 5.61
CA LEU A 104 -9.23 -4.73 6.78
C LEU A 104 -10.50 -5.59 6.82
N LEU A 105 -11.17 -5.77 5.67
CA LEU A 105 -12.38 -6.57 5.53
C LEU A 105 -12.12 -8.07 5.71
N ASP A 106 -11.02 -8.58 5.16
CA ASP A 106 -10.60 -9.98 5.32
C ASP A 106 -10.22 -10.30 6.77
N GLY A 107 -9.47 -9.38 7.39
CA GLY A 107 -8.98 -9.49 8.76
C GLY A 107 -10.09 -9.63 9.79
N HIS A 108 -11.19 -8.88 9.63
CA HIS A 108 -12.43 -8.97 10.43
C HIS A 108 -13.25 -10.26 10.21
N GLN A 109 -13.25 -10.83 9.01
CA GLN A 109 -14.11 -11.97 8.66
C GLN A 109 -13.49 -13.36 8.94
N GLU A 110 -12.26 -13.40 9.47
CA GLU A 110 -11.43 -14.62 9.55
C GLU A 110 -11.32 -15.38 8.22
N SER A 111 -11.43 -14.66 7.11
CA SER A 111 -11.41 -15.23 5.76
C SER A 111 -9.98 -15.57 5.31
N PHE A 112 -9.86 -16.30 4.21
CA PHE A 112 -8.57 -16.77 3.72
C PHE A 112 -7.73 -15.62 3.19
N LYS A 113 -6.75 -15.18 4.00
CA LYS A 113 -5.68 -14.25 3.61
C LYS A 113 -5.12 -14.66 2.24
N HIS A 114 -5.43 -13.89 1.22
CA HIS A 114 -4.98 -14.11 -0.15
C HIS A 114 -3.78 -13.21 -0.48
N LEU A 115 -3.41 -13.17 -1.75
CA LEU A 115 -2.47 -12.20 -2.27
C LEU A 115 -3.31 -11.07 -2.91
N PRO A 116 -3.07 -9.79 -2.57
CA PRO A 116 -3.78 -8.67 -3.21
C PRO A 116 -3.32 -8.54 -4.66
N ALA A 117 -4.20 -8.05 -5.54
CA ALA A 117 -3.91 -7.90 -6.95
C ALA A 117 -2.92 -6.76 -7.22
N ASN A 118 -2.02 -6.93 -8.20
CA ASN A 118 -1.14 -5.86 -8.66
C ASN A 118 -1.87 -4.69 -9.33
N GLY A 119 -3.02 -4.96 -9.94
CA GLY A 119 -3.74 -4.01 -10.77
C GLY A 119 -5.22 -3.94 -10.41
N MET A 120 -5.77 -2.73 -10.44
CA MET A 120 -7.14 -2.45 -10.03
C MET A 120 -7.74 -1.32 -10.86
N VAL A 121 -9.03 -1.41 -11.20
CA VAL A 121 -9.74 -0.37 -11.95
C VAL A 121 -10.25 0.72 -11.00
N VAL A 122 -9.55 1.85 -10.97
CA VAL A 122 -9.92 3.04 -10.18
C VAL A 122 -10.95 3.87 -10.96
N SER A 123 -12.15 4.05 -10.40
CA SER A 123 -13.21 4.88 -10.97
C SER A 123 -13.08 6.34 -10.53
N MET A 124 -13.14 7.28 -11.48
CA MET A 124 -13.02 8.73 -11.24
C MET A 124 -14.03 9.55 -12.06
N LEU A 125 -14.14 10.84 -11.74
CA LEU A 125 -15.06 11.81 -12.35
C LEU A 125 -14.90 11.98 -13.88
N ARG A 126 -13.79 11.50 -14.48
CA ARG A 126 -13.51 11.59 -15.92
C ARG A 126 -13.49 10.23 -16.64
N GLY A 127 -13.74 9.14 -15.92
CA GLY A 127 -13.66 7.77 -16.43
C GLY A 127 -12.96 6.83 -15.46
N THR A 128 -12.78 5.58 -15.89
CA THR A 128 -11.98 4.57 -15.19
C THR A 128 -10.53 4.60 -15.68
N VAL A 129 -9.58 4.30 -14.78
CA VAL A 129 -8.20 3.94 -15.17
C VAL A 129 -7.84 2.61 -14.52
N GLU A 130 -7.08 1.79 -15.23
CA GLU A 130 -6.36 0.68 -14.63
C GLU A 130 -5.12 1.24 -13.91
N SER A 131 -5.11 1.17 -12.59
CA SER A 131 -3.95 1.43 -11.74
C SER A 131 -3.13 0.15 -11.59
N TRP A 132 -1.81 0.27 -11.39
CA TRP A 132 -0.93 -0.86 -11.11
C TRP A 132 0.08 -0.48 -10.02
N MET A 133 0.47 -1.45 -9.19
CA MET A 133 1.41 -1.29 -8.08
C MET A 133 2.35 -2.51 -7.97
N PRO A 134 3.65 -2.31 -7.67
CA PRO A 134 4.57 -3.39 -7.32
C PRO A 134 4.07 -4.25 -6.14
N GLN A 135 4.25 -5.57 -6.24
CA GLN A 135 3.66 -6.53 -5.29
C GLN A 135 4.20 -6.37 -3.85
N ASN A 136 5.42 -5.85 -3.68
CA ASN A 136 6.00 -5.55 -2.37
C ASN A 136 5.18 -4.52 -1.60
N TYR A 137 4.77 -3.43 -2.24
CA TYR A 137 3.94 -2.39 -1.63
C TYR A 137 2.52 -2.91 -1.39
N ALA A 138 1.88 -3.47 -2.43
CA ALA A 138 0.51 -4.01 -2.34
C ALA A 138 0.36 -5.07 -1.23
N SER A 139 1.28 -6.05 -1.18
CA SER A 139 1.26 -7.09 -0.13
C SER A 139 1.52 -6.55 1.27
N SER A 140 2.22 -5.42 1.40
CA SER A 140 2.51 -4.82 2.71
C SER A 140 1.34 -3.97 3.21
N ILE A 141 0.68 -3.22 2.33
CA ILE A 141 -0.55 -2.44 2.63
C ILE A 141 -1.70 -3.37 3.03
N TYR A 142 -1.94 -4.44 2.26
CA TYR A 142 -2.96 -5.45 2.59
C TYR A 142 -2.70 -6.13 3.95
N GLN A 143 -1.43 -6.40 4.26
CA GLN A 143 -1.05 -6.95 5.56
C GLN A 143 -1.24 -5.96 6.71
N LEU A 144 -0.97 -4.67 6.49
CA LEU A 144 -1.30 -3.62 7.45
C LEU A 144 -2.81 -3.51 7.71
N GLY A 145 -3.66 -3.67 6.69
CA GLY A 145 -5.12 -3.74 6.87
C GLY A 145 -5.55 -4.91 7.76
N ILE A 146 -4.95 -6.10 7.56
CA ILE A 146 -5.21 -7.28 8.41
C ILE A 146 -4.69 -7.07 9.84
N GLU A 147 -3.48 -6.51 10.01
CA GLU A 147 -2.93 -6.18 11.34
C GLU A 147 -3.83 -5.15 12.05
N TRP A 148 -4.21 -4.06 11.38
CA TRP A 148 -5.11 -3.02 11.91
C TRP A 148 -6.47 -3.58 12.35
N SER A 149 -7.06 -4.52 11.59
CA SER A 149 -8.35 -5.15 11.93
C SER A 149 -8.38 -5.92 13.25
N ARG A 150 -7.21 -6.26 13.79
CA ARG A 150 -7.04 -7.17 14.95
C ARG A 150 -6.31 -6.53 16.12
N ASN A 151 -5.74 -5.34 15.92
CA ASN A 151 -4.81 -4.75 16.87
C ASN A 151 -5.49 -4.00 18.01
N GLU A 152 -4.84 -4.07 19.17
CA GLU A 152 -5.18 -3.25 20.33
C GLU A 152 -4.56 -1.83 20.19
N ILE A 153 -5.14 -0.87 20.90
CA ILE A 153 -4.86 0.57 20.75
C ILE A 153 -3.36 0.92 20.93
N GLU A 154 -2.62 0.14 21.74
CA GLU A 154 -1.19 0.36 21.98
C GLU A 154 -0.33 0.15 20.72
N GLU A 155 -0.72 -0.75 19.81
CA GLU A 155 0.02 -0.97 18.56
C GLU A 155 -0.44 -0.02 17.41
N ALA A 156 -1.46 0.81 17.64
CA ALA A 156 -2.05 1.67 16.60
C ALA A 156 -1.04 2.69 16.05
N GLU A 157 -0.28 3.34 16.93
CA GLU A 157 0.74 4.35 16.58
C GLU A 157 1.82 3.74 15.66
N ARG A 158 2.31 2.54 16.00
CA ARG A 158 3.29 1.78 15.20
C ARG A 158 2.77 1.37 13.83
N LEU A 159 1.49 1.01 13.71
CA LEU A 159 0.87 0.68 12.42
C LEU A 159 0.73 1.91 11.51
N ARG A 160 0.42 3.08 12.08
CA ARG A 160 0.37 4.36 11.33
C ARG A 160 1.74 4.71 10.75
N GLU A 161 2.78 4.73 11.58
CA GLU A 161 4.16 4.96 11.14
C GLU A 161 4.59 3.99 10.03
N ARG A 162 4.28 2.69 10.20
CA ARG A 162 4.64 1.66 9.21
C ARG A 162 3.88 1.83 7.89
N LEU A 163 2.62 2.26 7.89
CA LEU A 163 1.92 2.60 6.65
C LEU A 163 2.57 3.80 5.98
N ASP A 164 2.80 4.88 6.72
CA ASP A 164 3.30 6.13 6.13
C ASP A 164 4.70 5.96 5.53
N LEU A 165 5.58 5.16 6.15
CA LEU A 165 6.88 4.82 5.57
C LEU A 165 6.76 4.07 4.22
N ILE A 166 5.85 3.10 4.14
CA ILE A 166 5.61 2.32 2.90
C ILE A 166 4.98 3.19 1.81
N VAL A 167 4.12 4.14 2.21
CA VAL A 167 3.49 5.10 1.30
C VAL A 167 4.51 6.13 0.82
N ASP A 168 5.38 6.65 1.68
CA ASP A 168 6.40 7.65 1.32
C ASP A 168 7.46 7.06 0.37
N GLU A 169 7.87 5.80 0.58
CA GLU A 169 8.71 5.03 -0.37
C GLU A 169 8.02 4.90 -1.73
N LEU A 170 6.77 4.40 -1.75
CA LEU A 170 5.94 4.22 -2.95
C LEU A 170 5.69 5.52 -3.74
N PHE A 171 5.52 6.65 -3.05
CA PHE A 171 5.28 7.96 -3.68
C PHE A 171 6.58 8.63 -4.14
N SER A 172 7.69 8.44 -3.40
CA SER A 172 9.04 8.83 -3.83
C SER A 172 9.45 8.11 -5.11
N ASP A 173 9.11 6.82 -5.23
CA ASP A 173 9.28 5.98 -6.44
C ASP A 173 8.53 6.52 -7.68
N CYS A 174 7.64 7.52 -7.52
CA CYS A 174 6.89 8.17 -8.61
C CYS A 174 7.22 9.66 -8.77
N GLU A 175 8.22 10.20 -8.06
CA GLU A 175 8.53 11.64 -8.00
C GLU A 175 7.33 12.52 -7.53
N ILE A 176 6.49 12.02 -6.60
CA ILE A 176 5.28 12.72 -6.10
C ILE A 176 5.40 13.08 -4.62
N GLU A 177 5.30 14.37 -4.28
CA GLU A 177 5.28 14.85 -2.89
C GLU A 177 3.96 14.49 -2.17
N LEU A 178 4.09 13.82 -1.01
CA LEU A 178 2.99 13.54 -0.10
C LEU A 178 2.72 14.75 0.82
N LYS A 179 1.51 15.33 0.75
CA LYS A 179 1.16 16.55 1.52
C LYS A 179 0.66 16.29 2.93
N ASN A 180 0.16 15.08 3.18
CA ASN A 180 -0.28 14.59 4.48
C ASN A 180 -0.01 13.08 4.51
N PRO A 181 0.33 12.48 5.67
CA PRO A 181 0.37 11.04 5.83
C PRO A 181 -1.00 10.41 5.53
N ILE A 182 -1.00 9.23 4.89
CA ILE A 182 -2.24 8.51 4.55
C ILE A 182 -2.84 7.83 5.78
N SER A 183 -2.02 7.51 6.80
CA SER A 183 -2.48 6.97 8.08
C SER A 183 -3.61 7.80 8.73
N ASN A 184 -3.55 9.13 8.65
CA ASN A 184 -4.59 10.04 9.15
C ASN A 184 -5.97 9.83 8.47
N SER A 185 -6.01 9.25 7.27
CA SER A 185 -7.25 8.98 6.53
C SER A 185 -7.74 7.53 6.64
N LEU A 186 -6.83 6.56 6.81
CA LEU A 186 -7.17 5.13 6.87
C LEU A 186 -7.22 4.56 8.30
N MET A 187 -6.49 5.17 9.22
CA MET A 187 -6.37 4.73 10.63
C MET A 187 -6.58 5.94 11.56
N PRO A 188 -7.79 6.53 11.60
CA PRO A 188 -8.08 7.68 12.46
C PRO A 188 -7.79 7.35 13.94
N VAL A 189 -7.44 8.38 14.71
CA VAL A 189 -7.25 8.25 16.17
C VAL A 189 -8.60 8.01 16.84
N SER A 190 -8.70 6.97 17.66
CA SER A 190 -9.97 6.62 18.31
C SER A 190 -10.24 7.51 19.53
N GLU A 191 -11.50 7.67 19.91
CA GLU A 191 -11.86 8.46 21.10
C GLU A 191 -11.30 7.85 22.39
N GLU A 192 -11.21 6.52 22.48
CA GLU A 192 -10.55 5.84 23.61
C GLU A 192 -9.04 6.11 23.64
N GLU A 193 -8.38 6.13 22.49
CA GLU A 193 -6.95 6.44 22.36
C GLU A 193 -6.63 7.87 22.79
N LEU A 194 -7.47 8.84 22.40
CA LEU A 194 -7.37 10.23 22.88
C LEU A 194 -7.56 10.33 24.39
N LEU A 195 -8.59 9.67 24.94
CA LEU A 195 -8.88 9.66 26.38
C LEU A 195 -7.78 8.97 27.20
N ARG A 196 -7.12 7.94 26.66
CA ARG A 196 -5.94 7.33 27.27
C ARG A 196 -4.76 8.31 27.27
N LYS A 197 -4.43 8.92 26.13
CA LYS A 197 -3.30 9.86 26.01
C LYS A 197 -3.49 11.11 26.89
N SER A 198 -4.72 11.58 27.11
CA SER A 198 -4.99 12.67 28.07
C SER A 198 -4.82 12.22 29.53
N ASN A 199 -5.40 11.08 29.92
CA ASN A 199 -5.31 10.59 31.31
C ASN A 199 -3.86 10.31 31.74
N ASP A 200 -3.04 9.79 30.83
CA ASP A 200 -1.62 9.52 31.08
C ASP A 200 -0.82 10.82 31.31
N SER A 201 -1.19 11.91 30.61
CA SER A 201 -0.58 13.24 30.82
C SER A 201 -0.97 13.89 32.15
N GLU A 202 -2.22 13.74 32.60
CA GLU A 202 -2.66 14.25 33.93
C GLU A 202 -2.01 13.47 35.09
N MET A 203 -1.65 12.20 34.90
CA MET A 203 -0.99 11.38 35.92
C MET A 203 0.48 11.77 36.16
N SER A 204 1.10 12.53 35.25
CA SER A 204 2.53 12.90 35.32
C SER A 204 2.82 14.20 36.08
N ASP A 205 1.80 15.00 36.40
CA ASP A 205 1.94 16.38 36.90
C ASP A 205 1.65 16.51 38.42
N SER A 206 1.84 15.41 39.18
CA SER A 206 1.47 15.31 40.61
C SER A 206 2.66 15.21 41.60
N ASP A 207 3.90 15.22 41.12
CA ASP A 207 5.13 15.04 41.93
C ASP A 207 5.93 16.36 42.13
N GLU A 208 5.31 17.40 42.73
CA GLU A 208 6.06 18.55 43.29
C GLU A 208 5.80 18.82 44.78
N GLU A 209 6.92 19.12 45.46
CA GLU A 209 7.13 19.88 46.69
C GLU A 209 6.48 19.46 48.04
N LEU A 210 7.34 18.97 48.95
CA LEU A 210 7.34 19.36 50.38
C LEU A 210 8.79 19.50 50.89
N GLY A 211 9.28 20.72 51.11
CA GLY A 211 10.69 20.95 51.48
C GLY A 211 11.08 22.39 51.88
N GLU A 212 10.30 23.03 52.77
CA GLU A 212 10.40 24.46 53.08
C GLU A 212 11.75 25.01 53.63
N THR A 213 12.16 26.15 53.05
CA THR A 213 12.79 27.35 53.68
C THR A 213 14.28 27.40 54.14
N MET A 214 15.01 28.34 53.50
CA MET A 214 15.82 29.45 54.11
C MET A 214 17.05 29.13 55.01
N THR A 215 18.18 29.86 55.08
CA THR A 215 18.85 31.03 54.42
C THR A 215 20.28 31.17 55.06
N PRO A 216 21.16 32.17 54.75
CA PRO A 216 21.50 32.87 53.49
C PRO A 216 23.03 33.00 53.23
N ALA A 217 23.38 33.66 52.11
CA ALA A 217 24.55 34.54 51.90
C ALA A 217 25.99 33.97 51.89
N LEU A 218 26.67 34.14 50.73
CA LEU A 218 27.74 35.14 50.63
C LEU A 218 27.87 35.69 49.19
N SER A 219 28.58 36.82 49.05
CA SER A 219 28.75 37.60 47.83
C SER A 219 29.83 37.05 46.88
N ASN A 220 29.69 37.30 45.57
CA ASN A 220 30.52 38.32 44.91
C ASN A 220 30.08 38.62 43.46
N GLU A 221 30.47 39.81 43.01
CA GLU A 221 30.33 40.34 41.65
C GLU A 221 31.59 40.00 40.82
N SER A 222 31.46 39.68 39.53
CA SER A 222 32.49 39.99 38.52
C SER A 222 31.99 39.84 37.07
N GLU A 223 32.44 40.79 36.26
CA GLU A 223 32.30 40.94 34.81
C GLU A 223 33.00 39.82 33.99
N GLY A 224 32.74 39.73 32.67
CA GLY A 224 33.78 39.25 31.73
C GLY A 224 33.38 38.52 30.44
N SER A 225 33.57 39.19 29.30
CA SER A 225 33.56 38.75 27.89
C SER A 225 33.92 37.30 27.48
N THR A 226 33.08 36.75 26.59
CA THR A 226 33.39 36.22 25.24
C THR A 226 34.84 35.85 24.85
N SER A 227 35.10 34.59 24.43
CA SER A 227 35.76 34.23 23.13
C SER A 227 36.24 32.77 22.98
N GLN A 228 36.09 32.24 21.75
CA GLN A 228 37.00 31.34 20.97
C GLN A 228 37.42 29.97 21.59
N ILE A 229 37.19 28.81 20.94
CA ILE A 229 37.76 28.29 19.67
C ILE A 229 39.27 28.00 19.76
N ASN A 230 39.66 26.71 19.65
CA ASN A 230 40.67 26.19 18.70
C ASN A 230 40.85 24.65 18.81
N ASP A 231 41.16 24.02 17.68
CA ASP A 231 41.42 22.58 17.48
C ASP A 231 42.88 22.18 17.78
N VAL A 232 43.09 20.92 18.20
CA VAL A 232 44.32 20.10 17.94
C VAL A 232 43.95 18.60 18.07
N GLN A 233 44.49 17.62 17.33
CA GLN A 233 44.80 17.49 15.89
C GLN A 233 44.99 15.99 15.54
N GLU A 234 44.62 15.66 14.30
CA GLU A 234 44.83 14.49 13.42
C GLU A 234 46.12 13.61 13.55
N ALA A 235 46.15 12.53 12.74
CA ALA A 235 47.30 11.71 12.26
C ALA A 235 47.58 10.37 13.00
N VAL A 236 47.94 9.23 12.36
CA VAL A 236 48.05 8.82 10.92
C VAL A 236 48.10 7.29 10.82
N ALA A 237 47.63 6.70 9.71
CA ALA A 237 48.32 5.60 8.99
C ALA A 237 47.59 5.22 7.68
N ASN A 238 48.31 5.23 6.55
CA ASN A 238 47.77 4.86 5.23
C ASN A 238 48.73 3.85 4.56
N LYS A 239 48.22 2.77 3.94
CA LYS A 239 48.93 2.06 2.86
C LYS A 239 48.00 1.20 1.99
N ASN A 240 48.48 0.82 0.80
CA ASN A 240 47.66 0.63 -0.40
C ASN A 240 48.31 -0.31 -1.44
N VAL A 241 47.50 -0.78 -2.40
CA VAL A 241 47.80 -1.40 -3.73
C VAL A 241 48.25 -2.88 -3.81
N GLU A 242 47.92 -3.46 -4.99
CA GLU A 242 48.37 -4.69 -5.69
C GLU A 242 47.51 -5.96 -5.43
N ASP A 243 46.60 -6.40 -6.33
CA ASP A 243 46.56 -6.63 -7.80
C ASP A 243 47.11 -8.00 -8.26
N VAL A 244 46.22 -8.85 -8.83
CA VAL A 244 46.52 -10.01 -9.68
C VAL A 244 45.36 -10.26 -10.66
N SER A 245 45.66 -10.60 -11.92
CA SER A 245 44.70 -10.83 -13.03
C SER A 245 44.44 -12.32 -13.40
N LYS A 246 43.41 -12.53 -14.24
CA LYS A 246 42.84 -13.81 -14.76
C LYS A 246 43.77 -14.57 -15.76
N PRO A 247 43.73 -15.92 -15.87
CA PRO A 247 42.98 -16.68 -16.93
C PRO A 247 42.10 -17.84 -16.33
N GLU A 248 41.13 -18.52 -16.98
CA GLU A 248 41.11 -19.39 -18.19
C GLU A 248 41.89 -20.74 -18.03
N ASN A 249 41.50 -21.93 -18.54
CA ASN A 249 40.55 -22.34 -19.61
C ASN A 249 40.23 -23.89 -19.61
N GLN A 250 39.09 -24.34 -20.22
CA GLN A 250 38.75 -25.65 -20.89
C GLN A 250 39.05 -27.04 -20.21
N THR A 251 38.55 -28.22 -20.64
CA THR A 251 37.66 -28.74 -21.74
C THR A 251 36.41 -29.49 -21.14
N ASP A 252 35.65 -30.49 -21.65
CA ASP A 252 35.45 -31.34 -22.88
C ASP A 252 33.96 -31.83 -22.85
N ASP A 253 33.13 -31.79 -23.92
CA ASP A 253 32.89 -32.76 -25.03
C ASP A 253 32.24 -34.14 -24.71
N LYS A 254 30.98 -34.35 -25.18
CA LYS A 254 30.60 -35.57 -25.93
C LYS A 254 29.40 -35.41 -26.88
N SER A 255 29.54 -35.91 -28.11
CA SER A 255 28.61 -35.77 -29.26
C SER A 255 27.58 -36.91 -29.48
N LYS A 256 26.39 -36.55 -30.02
CA LYS A 256 25.54 -37.20 -31.06
C LYS A 256 24.43 -36.18 -31.48
N GLY A 257 23.94 -36.06 -32.72
CA GLY A 257 23.40 -37.05 -33.68
C GLY A 257 21.85 -37.09 -33.54
N GLU A 258 20.97 -36.98 -34.54
CA GLU A 258 21.02 -37.13 -36.03
C GLU A 258 19.86 -36.32 -36.70
N VAL A 259 20.08 -35.64 -37.86
CA VAL A 259 19.59 -35.98 -39.24
C VAL A 259 18.16 -35.54 -39.66
N SER A 260 18.06 -34.91 -40.86
CA SER A 260 16.85 -34.62 -41.70
C SER A 260 15.79 -33.67 -41.11
N SER A 261 15.01 -32.89 -41.89
CA SER A 261 14.95 -32.62 -43.35
C SER A 261 14.55 -31.14 -43.54
N GLY A 262 14.84 -30.41 -44.61
CA GLY A 262 15.20 -30.83 -45.97
C GLY A 262 14.05 -30.67 -46.98
N VAL A 263 13.30 -29.56 -46.93
CA VAL A 263 12.35 -29.15 -47.99
C VAL A 263 12.59 -27.70 -48.39
N ARG A 264 12.74 -27.46 -49.70
CA ARG A 264 12.88 -26.15 -50.33
C ARG A 264 11.86 -26.07 -51.45
N VAL A 265 10.96 -25.08 -51.41
CA VAL A 265 10.04 -24.74 -52.51
C VAL A 265 10.07 -23.21 -52.69
N PRO A 266 10.24 -22.67 -53.91
CA PRO A 266 10.45 -21.24 -54.13
C PRO A 266 9.23 -20.48 -54.68
N GLU A 267 9.29 -19.16 -54.47
CA GLU A 267 8.75 -18.05 -55.29
C GLU A 267 7.22 -17.85 -55.46
N PRO A 268 6.78 -16.58 -55.64
CA PRO A 268 5.37 -16.20 -55.81
C PRO A 268 4.94 -16.13 -57.28
N VAL A 269 3.63 -16.06 -57.52
CA VAL A 269 3.05 -15.76 -58.85
C VAL A 269 1.91 -14.76 -58.72
N ALA A 270 2.04 -13.65 -59.46
CA ALA A 270 1.03 -12.65 -59.88
C ALA A 270 -0.11 -12.30 -58.89
#